data_AF-A0A7C1HRQ7-F1
#
_entry.id   AF-A0A7C1HRQ7-F1
#
_cell.length_a   1.000
_cell.length_b   1.000
_cell.length_c   1.000
_cell.angle_alpha   90.00
_cell.angle_beta   90.00
_cell.angle_gamma   90.00
#
_symmetry.space_group_name_H-M   'P 1'
#
loop_
_entity.id
_entity.type
_entity.pdbx_description
1 polymer ?
#
loop_
_entity_poly.entity_id
_entity_poly.type
_entity_poly.pdbx_seq_one_letter_code
_entity_poly.pdbx_strand_id
1 'polypeptide(L)'
;GREHHHRNVGMIREIISSSGLSEWVKERSIEMFERLARVEGAAHGKDPEKVHFHEVGAVDSIIDIVGSVYGIEALGVENLHVSALPLGSGFVECAHGSIPLPAPATVALLEGVPVYDSEQRREMVTPTGALLVTSLAESFGGMPPMTIRRVGYGAGRSDPRGKPNLLRLILGESATGADTETVAVIETNVDDMTPESVGFLMERLFEAGALDVAFCPVHMKKNRPGVRIEVIGRPADKDDLVGVVLRESTSLGVRYRYSARMILERRRVTVESPWGPLPVKEVDGPEGRKIYMPEFDECRKVAIERNIALKEIFAWVNALGDPWRR
;
A
#
# COMPACT_ATOMS: atom_id res chain seq x y z
N GLY A 1 11.67 43.39 -15.06
CA GLY A 1 12.09 42.30 -14.17
C GLY A 1 10.92 41.94 -13.31
N ARG A 2 10.55 40.65 -13.21
CA ARG A 2 9.55 40.22 -12.24
C ARG A 2 10.24 40.15 -10.88
N GLU A 3 9.79 40.93 -9.91
CA GLU A 3 10.21 40.78 -8.51
C GLU A 3 9.79 39.39 -8.03
N HIS A 4 10.76 38.54 -7.72
CA HIS A 4 10.49 37.29 -7.02
C HIS A 4 10.17 37.64 -5.57
N HIS A 5 8.88 37.81 -5.26
CA HIS A 5 8.44 37.98 -3.87
C HIS A 5 8.69 36.66 -3.12
N HIS A 6 9.77 36.63 -2.36
CA HIS A 6 10.07 35.51 -1.46
C HIS A 6 8.98 35.41 -0.39
N ARG A 7 8.19 34.34 -0.44
CA ARG A 7 7.22 33.99 0.61
C ARG A 7 7.79 32.90 1.51
N ASN A 8 7.62 33.07 2.81
CA ASN A 8 7.89 32.02 3.79
C ASN A 8 6.61 31.19 4.04
N VAL A 9 6.75 30.09 4.78
CA VAL A 9 5.62 29.18 5.06
C VAL A 9 4.48 29.89 5.82
N GLY A 10 4.82 30.83 6.72
CA GLY A 10 3.84 31.61 7.48
C GLY A 10 2.90 32.44 6.59
N MET A 11 3.44 33.18 5.63
CA MET A 11 2.64 33.94 4.66
C MET A 11 1.75 33.02 3.82
N ILE A 12 2.26 31.85 3.41
CA ILE A 12 1.47 30.89 2.62
C ILE A 12 0.31 30.33 3.46
N ARG A 13 0.56 30.02 4.74
CA ARG A 13 -0.48 29.58 5.68
C ARG A 13 -1.60 30.62 5.79
N GLU A 14 -1.27 31.91 5.91
CA GLU A 14 -2.26 32.99 5.98
C GLU A 14 -3.07 33.13 4.70
N ILE A 15 -2.42 33.05 3.54
CA ILE A 15 -3.09 33.09 2.23
C ILE A 15 -4.09 31.94 2.09
N ILE A 16 -3.70 30.72 2.46
CA ILE A 16 -4.57 29.54 2.37
C ILE A 16 -5.72 29.64 3.39
N SER A 17 -5.41 30.00 4.64
CA SER A 17 -6.40 30.08 5.73
C SER A 17 -7.50 31.11 5.44
N SER A 18 -7.14 32.25 4.85
CA SER A 18 -8.05 33.33 4.48
C SER A 18 -8.86 33.09 3.20
N SER A 19 -8.60 31.99 2.50
CA SER A 19 -9.33 31.64 1.27
C SER A 19 -10.74 31.10 1.54
N GLY A 20 -11.58 31.08 0.50
CA GLY A 20 -12.92 30.46 0.53
C GLY A 20 -12.94 28.95 0.25
N LEU A 21 -11.79 28.27 0.33
CA LEU A 21 -11.68 26.82 0.12
C LEU A 21 -12.27 26.04 1.29
N SER A 22 -12.57 24.76 1.08
CA SER A 22 -13.02 23.86 2.15
C SER A 22 -11.93 23.69 3.23
N GLU A 23 -12.33 23.31 4.43
CA GLU A 23 -11.38 23.08 5.52
C GLU A 23 -10.41 21.94 5.18
N TRP A 24 -10.90 20.88 4.53
CA TRP A 24 -10.07 19.77 4.08
C TRP A 24 -8.97 20.23 3.11
N VAL A 25 -9.30 21.07 2.11
CA VAL A 25 -8.31 21.61 1.17
C VAL A 25 -7.29 22.50 1.87
N LYS A 26 -7.75 23.32 2.83
CA LYS A 26 -6.87 24.22 3.61
C LYS A 26 -5.87 23.42 4.45
N GLU A 27 -6.36 22.50 5.27
CA GLU A 27 -5.55 21.67 6.16
C GLU A 27 -4.51 20.88 5.37
N ARG A 28 -4.93 20.17 4.32
CA ARG A 28 -4.01 19.37 3.49
C ARG A 28 -2.97 20.21 2.78
N SER A 29 -3.36 21.36 2.22
CA SER A 29 -2.41 22.23 1.56
C SER A 29 -1.37 22.79 2.52
N ILE A 30 -1.80 23.23 3.71
CA ILE A 30 -0.89 23.74 4.77
C ILE A 30 0.07 22.65 5.22
N GLU A 31 -0.43 21.44 5.49
CA GLU A 31 0.39 20.28 5.88
C GLU A 31 1.50 20.00 4.84
N MET A 32 1.15 20.06 3.55
CA MET A 32 2.10 19.84 2.45
C MET A 32 3.17 20.94 2.40
N PHE A 33 2.80 22.21 2.57
CA PHE A 33 3.76 23.32 2.63
C PHE A 33 4.70 23.22 3.83
N GLU A 34 4.19 22.83 5.00
CA GLU A 34 5.00 22.60 6.19
C GLU A 34 5.96 21.43 6.02
N ARG A 35 5.49 20.33 5.42
CA ARG A 35 6.35 19.19 5.08
C ARG A 35 7.45 19.58 4.11
N LEU A 36 7.14 20.37 3.09
CA LEU A 36 8.14 20.86 2.15
C LEU A 36 9.14 21.80 2.83
N ALA A 37 8.67 22.72 3.69
CA ALA A 37 9.55 23.59 4.47
C ALA A 37 10.54 22.79 5.34
N ARG A 38 10.09 21.69 5.96
CA ARG A 38 10.98 20.80 6.73
C ARG A 38 12.06 20.16 5.87
N VAL A 39 11.69 19.65 4.68
CA VAL A 39 12.62 19.01 3.75
C VAL A 39 13.66 20.00 3.22
N GLU A 40 13.20 21.16 2.74
CA GLU A 40 14.08 22.22 2.25
C GLU A 40 14.97 22.79 3.37
N GLY A 41 14.41 22.98 4.57
CA GLY A 41 15.15 23.40 5.75
C GLY A 41 16.29 22.44 6.08
N ALA A 42 16.02 21.13 6.07
CA ALA A 42 17.05 20.11 6.27
C ALA A 42 18.12 20.14 5.16
N ALA A 43 17.73 20.24 3.89
CA ALA A 43 18.66 20.30 2.76
C ALA A 43 19.60 21.52 2.80
N HIS A 44 19.12 22.63 3.38
CA HIS A 44 19.86 23.89 3.47
C HIS A 44 20.44 24.19 4.88
N GLY A 45 20.25 23.30 5.86
CA GLY A 45 20.67 23.54 7.24
C GLY A 45 19.99 24.75 7.90
N LYS A 46 18.74 25.02 7.52
CA LYS A 46 17.94 26.16 8.00
C LYS A 46 16.74 25.69 8.80
N ASP A 47 16.29 26.55 9.71
CA ASP A 47 15.01 26.39 10.38
C ASP A 47 13.85 26.41 9.35
N PRO A 48 12.90 25.46 9.38
CA PRO A 48 11.76 25.40 8.45
C PRO A 48 10.97 26.70 8.35
N GLU A 49 10.80 27.44 9.45
CA GLU A 49 10.06 28.72 9.46
C GLU A 49 10.81 29.86 8.74
N LYS A 50 12.13 29.69 8.57
CA LYS A 50 13.02 30.64 7.88
C LYS A 50 13.34 30.21 6.45
N VAL A 51 12.72 29.14 5.95
CA VAL A 51 12.85 28.73 4.56
C VAL A 51 12.12 29.74 3.68
N HIS A 52 12.87 30.42 2.84
CA HIS A 52 12.33 31.18 1.72
C HIS A 52 12.29 30.26 0.52
N PHE A 53 11.08 29.94 0.06
CA PHE A 53 10.95 29.12 -1.12
C PHE A 53 11.32 29.95 -2.35
N HIS A 54 12.50 29.69 -2.91
CA HIS A 54 13.01 30.43 -4.07
C HIS A 54 12.28 30.04 -5.36
N GLU A 55 11.88 28.76 -5.47
CA GLU A 55 11.19 28.21 -6.63
C GLU A 55 9.76 27.77 -6.28
N VAL A 56 9.53 27.35 -5.03
CA VAL A 56 8.25 26.78 -4.57
C VAL A 56 7.34 27.78 -3.81
N GLY A 57 7.77 29.03 -3.64
CA GLY A 57 7.01 30.11 -2.99
C GLY A 57 6.37 31.08 -3.98
N ALA A 58 6.65 30.83 -5.27
CA ALA A 58 6.02 31.53 -6.36
C ALA A 58 4.51 31.23 -6.38
N VAL A 59 3.75 32.15 -6.95
CA VAL A 59 2.30 31.99 -7.14
C VAL A 59 1.99 30.67 -7.85
N ASP A 60 2.83 30.27 -8.80
CA ASP A 60 2.66 29.03 -9.58
C ASP A 60 2.63 27.79 -8.68
N SER A 61 3.54 27.67 -7.72
CA SER A 61 3.59 26.51 -6.81
C SER A 61 2.46 26.48 -5.79
N ILE A 62 1.96 27.64 -5.37
CA ILE A 62 0.74 27.73 -4.55
C ILE A 62 -0.45 27.21 -5.36
N ILE A 63 -0.57 27.64 -6.62
CA ILE A 63 -1.62 27.16 -7.51
C ILE A 63 -1.47 25.65 -7.78
N ASP A 64 -0.25 25.15 -7.99
CA ASP A 64 -0.02 23.73 -8.26
C ASP A 64 -0.42 22.85 -7.08
N ILE A 65 0.02 23.18 -5.86
CA ILE A 65 -0.28 22.38 -4.66
C ILE A 65 -1.77 22.52 -4.30
N VAL A 66 -2.23 23.74 -4.07
CA VAL A 66 -3.60 23.99 -3.62
C VAL A 66 -4.61 23.57 -4.68
N GLY A 67 -4.32 23.85 -5.96
CA GLY A 67 -5.16 23.46 -7.09
C GLY A 67 -5.21 21.96 -7.30
N SER A 68 -4.13 21.23 -7.06
CA SER A 68 -4.14 19.75 -7.11
C SER A 68 -4.99 19.16 -5.99
N VAL A 69 -4.83 19.66 -4.75
CA VAL A 69 -5.64 19.22 -3.60
C VAL A 69 -7.12 19.52 -3.83
N TYR A 70 -7.45 20.74 -4.26
CA TYR A 70 -8.81 21.10 -4.65
C TYR A 70 -9.33 20.22 -5.79
N GLY A 71 -8.49 19.90 -6.78
CA GLY A 71 -8.86 19.01 -7.88
C GLY A 71 -9.25 17.60 -7.43
N ILE A 72 -8.54 17.05 -6.44
CA ILE A 72 -8.88 15.74 -5.83
C ILE A 72 -10.25 15.79 -5.16
N GLU A 73 -10.51 16.83 -4.35
CA GLU A 73 -11.81 17.03 -3.69
C GLU A 73 -12.94 17.23 -4.72
N ALA A 74 -12.74 18.12 -5.70
CA ALA A 74 -13.73 18.45 -6.71
C ALA A 74 -14.06 17.26 -7.63
N LEU A 75 -13.12 16.33 -7.83
CA LEU A 75 -13.34 15.08 -8.56
C LEU A 75 -14.01 13.99 -7.71
N GLY A 76 -14.15 14.19 -6.40
CA GLY A 76 -14.69 13.19 -5.48
C GLY A 76 -13.80 11.95 -5.38
N VAL A 77 -12.49 12.12 -5.46
CA VAL A 77 -11.53 11.00 -5.35
C VAL A 77 -11.33 10.65 -3.89
N GLU A 78 -11.78 9.47 -3.49
CA GLU A 78 -11.61 8.94 -2.13
C GLU A 78 -10.22 8.32 -1.93
N ASN A 79 -9.76 7.56 -2.93
CA ASN A 79 -8.53 6.79 -2.89
C ASN A 79 -7.66 7.11 -4.11
N LEU A 80 -6.39 7.45 -3.88
CA LEU A 80 -5.43 7.76 -4.94
C LEU A 80 -4.30 6.73 -4.95
N HIS A 81 -4.14 6.00 -6.05
CA HIS A 81 -3.06 5.03 -6.24
C HIS A 81 -2.08 5.53 -7.29
N VAL A 82 -0.79 5.41 -7.01
CA VAL A 82 0.28 5.96 -7.87
C VAL A 82 1.21 4.83 -8.31
N SER A 83 1.57 4.78 -9.59
CA SER A 83 2.56 3.82 -10.07
C SER A 83 3.96 4.13 -9.54
N ALA A 84 4.91 3.20 -9.66
CA ALA A 84 6.31 3.52 -9.43
C ALA A 84 6.72 4.78 -10.23
N LEU A 85 7.60 5.59 -9.67
CA LEU A 85 7.93 6.91 -10.21
C LEU A 85 9.23 6.88 -11.05
N PRO A 86 9.24 7.52 -12.24
CA PRO A 86 10.43 7.61 -13.07
C PRO A 86 11.43 8.62 -12.50
N LEU A 87 12.65 8.21 -12.20
CA LEU A 87 13.75 9.11 -11.86
C LEU A 87 14.58 9.42 -13.09
N GLY A 88 15.08 10.66 -13.15
CA GLY A 88 16.06 11.08 -14.14
C GLY A 88 17.45 11.28 -13.53
N SER A 89 18.43 11.53 -14.38
CA SER A 89 19.83 11.72 -14.01
C SER A 89 20.42 13.01 -14.59
N GLY A 90 21.63 13.37 -14.18
CA GLY A 90 22.33 14.56 -14.66
C GLY A 90 22.31 15.70 -13.65
N PHE A 91 22.32 16.93 -14.14
CA PHE A 91 22.31 18.15 -13.33
C PHE A 91 21.26 19.12 -13.87
N VAL A 92 20.68 19.94 -13.00
CA VAL A 92 19.79 21.05 -13.36
C VAL A 92 20.33 22.35 -12.76
N GLU A 93 20.25 23.42 -13.55
CA GLU A 93 20.59 24.76 -13.10
C GLU A 93 19.37 25.39 -12.41
N CYS A 94 19.54 25.79 -11.16
CA CYS A 94 18.49 26.36 -10.32
C CYS A 94 19.01 27.60 -9.58
N ALA A 95 18.17 28.24 -8.76
CA ALA A 95 18.61 29.38 -7.93
C ALA A 95 19.75 29.02 -6.95
N HIS A 96 19.94 27.72 -6.68
CA HIS A 96 21.00 27.17 -5.82
C HIS A 96 22.23 26.69 -6.62
N GLY A 97 22.32 27.04 -7.91
CA GLY A 97 23.38 26.60 -8.82
C GLY A 97 23.06 25.26 -9.47
N SER A 98 24.11 24.56 -9.90
CA SER A 98 24.00 23.24 -10.53
C SER A 98 23.79 22.17 -9.46
N ILE A 99 22.61 21.55 -9.46
CA ILE A 99 22.27 20.48 -8.51
C ILE A 99 22.10 19.14 -9.23
N PRO A 100 22.54 18.01 -8.62
CA PRO A 100 22.37 16.70 -9.23
C PRO A 100 20.89 16.32 -9.28
N LEU A 101 20.54 15.51 -10.28
CA LEU A 101 19.22 14.91 -10.43
C LEU A 101 19.24 13.44 -9.98
N PRO A 102 18.22 12.97 -9.24
CA PRO A 102 17.08 13.75 -8.73
C PRO A 102 17.50 14.81 -7.69
N ALA A 103 16.79 15.93 -7.65
CA ALA A 103 17.10 17.02 -6.73
C ALA A 103 17.07 16.54 -5.27
N PRO A 104 17.91 17.09 -4.36
CA PRO A 104 17.98 16.65 -2.96
C PRO A 104 16.63 16.61 -2.24
N ALA A 105 15.80 17.65 -2.41
CA ALA A 105 14.46 17.69 -1.83
C ALA A 105 13.54 16.59 -2.40
N THR A 106 13.63 16.31 -3.71
CA THR A 106 12.90 15.21 -4.35
C THR A 106 13.31 13.87 -3.75
N VAL A 107 14.60 13.60 -3.57
CA VAL A 107 15.08 12.34 -2.99
C VAL A 107 14.56 12.17 -1.57
N ALA A 108 14.62 13.22 -0.74
CA ALA A 108 14.12 13.18 0.63
C ALA A 108 12.59 12.96 0.69
N LEU A 109 11.82 13.57 -0.22
CA LEU A 109 10.37 13.38 -0.28
C LEU A 109 9.97 11.97 -0.74
N LEU A 110 10.81 11.31 -1.53
CA LEU A 110 10.57 9.98 -2.10
C LEU A 110 11.11 8.82 -1.24
N GLU A 111 11.57 9.07 -0.01
CA GLU A 111 11.98 8.01 0.90
C GLU A 111 10.84 7.01 1.12
N GLY A 112 11.11 5.71 0.93
CA GLY A 112 10.11 4.64 1.02
C GLY A 112 9.20 4.47 -0.21
N VAL A 113 9.40 5.27 -1.27
CA VAL A 113 8.55 5.22 -2.48
C VAL A 113 9.19 4.37 -3.58
N PRO A 114 8.44 3.46 -4.25
CA PRO A 114 8.93 2.72 -5.41
C PRO A 114 9.31 3.65 -6.57
N VAL A 115 10.56 3.56 -7.02
CA VAL A 115 11.15 4.36 -8.09
C VAL A 115 11.88 3.49 -9.12
N TYR A 116 12.06 4.00 -10.33
CA TYR A 116 12.85 3.32 -11.37
C TYR A 116 13.62 4.32 -12.24
N ASP A 117 14.72 3.89 -12.85
CA ASP A 117 15.48 4.72 -13.79
C ASP A 117 14.70 4.90 -15.10
N SER A 118 14.44 6.15 -15.47
CA SER A 118 13.74 6.49 -16.71
C SER A 118 14.65 6.55 -17.94
N GLU A 119 15.97 6.47 -17.74
CA GLU A 119 17.05 6.70 -18.71
C GLU A 119 17.08 8.14 -19.27
N GLN A 120 16.35 9.06 -18.65
CA GLN A 120 16.29 10.45 -19.07
C GLN A 120 17.33 11.28 -18.31
N ARG A 121 18.14 12.05 -19.06
CA ARG A 121 19.10 13.02 -18.49
C ARG A 121 18.45 14.37 -18.18
N ARG A 122 17.37 14.34 -17.41
CA ARG A 122 16.59 15.53 -17.02
C ARG A 122 15.73 15.24 -15.81
N GLU A 123 15.17 16.28 -15.19
CA GLU A 123 14.21 16.10 -14.10
C GLU A 123 12.91 15.48 -14.64
N MET A 124 12.50 14.37 -14.01
CA MET A 124 11.27 13.63 -14.34
C MET A 124 10.22 13.77 -13.24
N VAL A 125 10.67 13.89 -11.99
CA VAL A 125 9.82 14.16 -10.82
C VAL A 125 10.39 15.39 -10.14
N THR A 126 9.59 16.45 -10.11
CA THR A 126 9.93 17.70 -9.41
C THR A 126 9.68 17.54 -7.90
N PRO A 127 10.26 18.38 -7.03
CA PRO A 127 9.94 18.39 -5.60
C PRO A 127 8.44 18.53 -5.34
N THR A 128 7.75 19.41 -6.09
CA THR A 128 6.29 19.58 -6.00
C THR A 128 5.54 18.30 -6.39
N GLY A 129 5.93 17.65 -7.48
CA GLY A 129 5.32 16.39 -7.91
C GLY A 129 5.51 15.28 -6.88
N ALA A 130 6.72 15.15 -6.32
CA ALA A 130 7.01 14.21 -5.24
C ALA A 130 6.18 14.49 -3.98
N LEU A 131 6.08 15.76 -3.57
CA LEU A 131 5.26 16.17 -2.43
C LEU A 131 3.78 15.81 -2.63
N LEU A 132 3.23 16.12 -3.81
CA LEU A 132 1.84 15.82 -4.17
C LEU A 132 1.53 14.33 -4.04
N VAL A 133 2.29 13.49 -4.75
CA VAL A 133 2.02 12.05 -4.76
C VAL A 133 2.26 11.42 -3.40
N THR A 134 3.29 11.83 -2.66
CA THR A 134 3.60 11.21 -1.36
C THR A 134 2.72 11.69 -0.21
N SER A 135 1.98 12.80 -0.36
CA SER A 135 1.02 13.22 0.68
C SER A 135 -0.43 12.88 0.35
N LEU A 136 -0.74 12.59 -0.92
CA LEU A 136 -2.11 12.28 -1.36
C LEU A 136 -2.33 10.80 -1.71
N ALA A 137 -1.28 10.05 -2.08
CA ALA A 137 -1.44 8.65 -2.46
C ALA A 137 -1.71 7.77 -1.24
N GLU A 138 -2.68 6.87 -1.37
CA GLU A 138 -2.95 5.80 -0.42
C GLU A 138 -1.92 4.67 -0.58
N SER A 139 -1.52 4.36 -1.82
CA SER A 139 -0.52 3.33 -2.09
C SER A 139 0.25 3.56 -3.38
N PHE A 140 1.43 2.93 -3.44
CA PHE A 140 2.31 2.92 -4.60
C PHE A 140 2.41 1.51 -5.20
N GLY A 141 2.21 1.37 -6.51
CA GLY A 141 2.30 0.06 -7.17
C GLY A 141 1.51 -0.07 -8.48
N GLY A 142 1.05 -1.28 -8.78
CA GLY A 142 0.19 -1.52 -9.94
C GLY A 142 -1.18 -0.86 -9.80
N MET A 143 -1.83 -0.58 -10.93
CA MET A 143 -3.22 -0.08 -10.94
C MET A 143 -4.15 -1.11 -10.27
N PRO A 144 -5.01 -0.71 -9.32
CA PRO A 144 -5.93 -1.63 -8.68
C PRO A 144 -7.00 -2.13 -9.68
N PRO A 145 -7.65 -3.27 -9.40
CA PRO A 145 -8.84 -3.68 -10.13
C PRO A 145 -9.94 -2.62 -10.05
N MET A 146 -10.35 -2.08 -11.21
CA MET A 146 -11.34 -1.00 -11.26
C MET A 146 -12.09 -1.00 -12.60
N THR A 147 -13.31 -0.46 -12.58
CA THR A 147 -14.04 -0.09 -13.79
C THR A 147 -13.69 1.35 -14.16
N ILE A 148 -12.92 1.52 -15.24
CA ILE A 148 -12.51 2.83 -15.72
C ILE A 148 -13.75 3.63 -16.19
N ARG A 149 -13.92 4.83 -15.67
CA ARG A 149 -15.00 5.77 -16.04
C ARG A 149 -14.49 6.90 -16.91
N ARG A 150 -13.33 7.47 -16.58
CA ARG A 150 -12.74 8.62 -17.29
C ARG A 150 -11.22 8.53 -17.29
N VAL A 151 -10.61 9.13 -18.31
CA VAL A 151 -9.15 9.25 -18.42
C VAL A 151 -8.82 10.69 -18.78
N GLY A 152 -7.84 11.27 -18.09
CA GLY A 152 -7.32 12.60 -18.34
C GLY A 152 -5.80 12.57 -18.55
N TYR A 153 -5.29 13.49 -19.34
CA TYR A 153 -3.87 13.64 -19.62
C TYR A 153 -3.44 15.09 -19.36
N GLY A 154 -2.36 15.26 -18.58
CA GLY A 154 -1.64 16.52 -18.44
C GLY A 154 -0.31 16.43 -19.20
N ALA A 155 -0.04 17.37 -20.09
CA ALA A 155 1.20 17.42 -20.85
C ALA A 155 2.18 18.44 -20.24
N GLY A 156 3.41 18.00 -19.98
CA GLY A 156 4.48 18.91 -19.63
C GLY A 156 5.07 19.59 -20.87
N ARG A 157 5.78 20.71 -20.67
CA ARG A 157 6.39 21.49 -21.78
C ARG A 157 7.64 20.84 -22.39
N SER A 158 8.18 19.85 -21.70
CA SER A 158 9.41 19.14 -22.06
C SER A 158 9.15 18.01 -23.07
N ASP A 159 10.15 17.66 -23.89
CA ASP A 159 10.08 16.55 -24.85
C ASP A 159 11.18 15.50 -24.57
N PRO A 160 10.92 14.51 -23.70
CA PRO A 160 11.86 13.46 -23.35
C PRO A 160 12.01 12.44 -24.47
N ARG A 161 13.22 11.91 -24.63
CA ARG A 161 13.54 11.04 -25.76
C ARG A 161 12.79 9.72 -25.65
N GLY A 162 12.00 9.41 -26.67
CA GLY A 162 11.33 8.12 -26.84
C GLY A 162 10.18 7.86 -25.85
N LYS A 163 9.77 8.86 -25.06
CA LYS A 163 8.66 8.76 -24.11
C LYS A 163 7.82 10.03 -24.16
N PRO A 164 6.47 9.93 -24.22
CA PRO A 164 5.64 11.12 -24.16
C PRO A 164 5.71 11.75 -22.76
N ASN A 165 5.79 13.08 -22.68
CA ASN A 165 5.79 13.82 -21.42
C ASN A 165 4.38 14.05 -20.88
N LEU A 166 3.73 12.95 -20.48
CA LEU A 166 2.34 12.95 -20.06
C LEU A 166 2.19 12.38 -18.66
N LEU A 167 1.47 13.11 -17.80
CA LEU A 167 0.82 12.55 -16.62
C LEU A 167 -0.56 12.06 -17.03
N ARG A 168 -0.91 10.82 -16.69
CA ARG A 168 -2.24 10.26 -16.95
C ARG A 168 -2.96 10.02 -15.62
N LEU A 169 -4.18 10.53 -15.52
CA LEU A 169 -5.11 10.21 -14.45
C LEU A 169 -6.19 9.27 -15.00
N ILE A 170 -6.44 8.17 -14.30
CA ILE A 170 -7.50 7.21 -14.63
C ILE A 170 -8.47 7.23 -13.45
N LEU A 171 -9.68 7.69 -13.70
CA LEU A 171 -10.76 7.73 -12.72
C LEU A 171 -11.73 6.59 -13.00
N GLY A 172 -12.17 5.94 -11.94
CA GLY A 172 -13.13 4.87 -12.05
C GLY A 172 -13.59 4.41 -10.69
N GLU A 173 -14.51 3.46 -10.71
CA GLU A 173 -15.00 2.82 -9.52
C GLU A 173 -14.11 1.61 -9.25
N SER A 174 -13.61 1.50 -8.03
CA SER A 174 -12.93 0.29 -7.58
C SER A 174 -13.85 -0.91 -7.85
N ALA A 175 -13.27 -2.03 -8.31
CA ALA A 175 -14.03 -3.26 -8.55
C ALA A 175 -14.59 -3.88 -7.25
N THR A 176 -14.32 -3.26 -6.10
CA THR A 176 -14.82 -3.62 -4.79
C THR A 176 -16.32 -3.33 -4.67
N GLY A 177 -17.15 -4.24 -5.16
CA GLY A 177 -18.21 -4.74 -4.28
C GLY A 177 -17.52 -5.58 -3.22
N ALA A 178 -17.58 -5.18 -1.95
CA ALA A 178 -17.02 -5.84 -0.76
C ALA A 178 -15.63 -6.52 -0.91
N ASP A 179 -14.62 -5.94 -0.26
CA ASP A 179 -13.41 -6.62 0.26
C ASP A 179 -12.52 -7.36 -0.75
N THR A 180 -12.15 -6.70 -1.86
CA THR A 180 -10.98 -7.11 -2.65
C THR A 180 -9.74 -6.40 -2.13
N GLU A 181 -8.81 -7.15 -1.54
CA GLU A 181 -7.51 -6.66 -1.06
C GLU A 181 -6.35 -7.17 -1.95
N THR A 182 -5.17 -6.57 -1.79
CA THR A 182 -3.93 -7.08 -2.43
C THR A 182 -3.09 -7.83 -1.42
N VAL A 183 -2.60 -9.01 -1.79
CA VAL A 183 -1.67 -9.82 -1.00
C VAL A 183 -0.37 -10.06 -1.76
N ALA A 184 0.73 -10.21 -1.03
CA ALA A 184 1.99 -10.71 -1.56
C ALA A 184 2.00 -12.24 -1.46
N VAL A 185 2.26 -12.91 -2.58
CA VAL A 185 2.49 -14.36 -2.63
C VAL A 185 3.98 -14.59 -2.87
N ILE A 186 4.66 -15.11 -1.86
CA ILE A 186 6.10 -15.36 -1.83
C ILE A 186 6.32 -16.87 -1.97
N GLU A 187 7.20 -17.27 -2.88
CA GLU A 187 7.46 -18.67 -3.20
C GLU A 187 8.94 -18.98 -3.27
N THR A 188 9.33 -20.14 -2.75
CA THR A 188 10.65 -20.72 -2.97
C THR A 188 10.63 -22.23 -2.98
N ASN A 189 11.63 -22.86 -3.59
CA ASN A 189 11.74 -24.31 -3.65
C ASN A 189 13.01 -24.75 -2.91
N VAL A 190 12.89 -25.76 -2.05
CA VAL A 190 13.99 -26.34 -1.28
C VAL A 190 14.01 -27.85 -1.44
N ASP A 191 15.18 -28.45 -1.65
CA ASP A 191 15.37 -29.91 -1.81
C ASP A 191 16.37 -30.51 -0.81
N ASP A 192 16.85 -29.69 0.13
CA ASP A 192 17.89 -30.00 1.11
C ASP A 192 17.48 -29.62 2.55
N MET A 193 16.18 -29.45 2.79
CA MET A 193 15.60 -29.24 4.13
C MET A 193 14.89 -30.49 4.65
N THR A 194 14.89 -30.66 5.98
CA THR A 194 14.10 -31.71 6.64
C THR A 194 12.67 -31.23 6.90
N PRO A 195 11.70 -32.15 7.04
CA PRO A 195 10.32 -31.81 7.40
C PRO A 195 10.21 -31.02 8.71
N GLU A 196 11.05 -31.31 9.70
CA GLU A 196 11.08 -30.60 10.99
C GLU A 196 11.48 -29.14 10.81
N SER A 197 12.51 -28.86 10.00
CA SER A 197 12.94 -27.48 9.71
C SER A 197 11.88 -26.70 8.93
N VAL A 198 11.19 -27.37 8.01
CA VAL A 198 10.07 -26.78 7.27
C VAL A 198 8.88 -26.49 8.21
N GLY A 199 8.62 -27.37 9.19
CA GLY A 199 7.63 -27.13 10.25
C GLY A 199 7.97 -25.90 11.11
N PHE A 200 9.22 -25.80 11.57
CA PHE A 200 9.68 -24.63 12.34
C PHE A 200 9.56 -23.33 11.54
N LEU A 201 9.90 -23.36 10.24
CA LEU A 201 9.72 -22.21 9.36
C LEU A 201 8.26 -21.72 9.32
N MET A 202 7.29 -22.63 9.27
CA MET A 202 5.86 -22.26 9.28
C MET A 202 5.49 -21.45 10.52
N GLU A 203 5.92 -21.91 11.71
CA GLU A 203 5.65 -21.21 12.98
C GLU A 203 6.23 -19.80 12.95
N ARG A 204 7.49 -19.65 12.54
CA ARG A 204 8.18 -18.36 12.44
C ARG A 204 7.52 -17.40 11.45
N LEU A 205 6.98 -17.92 10.35
CA LEU A 205 6.26 -17.11 9.36
C LEU A 205 4.92 -16.59 9.91
N PHE A 206 4.16 -17.42 10.63
CA PHE A 206 2.93 -16.96 11.29
C PHE A 206 3.21 -15.94 12.39
N GLU A 207 4.28 -16.13 13.18
CA GLU A 207 4.73 -15.14 14.17
C GLU A 207 5.14 -13.81 13.53
N ALA A 208 5.65 -13.84 12.31
CA ALA A 208 6.00 -12.65 11.52
C ALA A 208 4.82 -12.05 10.74
N GLY A 209 3.59 -12.55 10.95
CA GLY A 209 2.38 -11.96 10.35
C GLY A 209 1.94 -12.54 9.02
N ALA A 210 2.43 -13.72 8.62
CA ALA A 210 1.91 -14.41 7.44
C ALA A 210 0.38 -14.64 7.56
N LEU A 211 -0.34 -14.33 6.48
CA LEU A 211 -1.78 -14.59 6.37
C LEU A 211 -2.07 -16.06 6.12
N ASP A 212 -1.19 -16.74 5.39
CA ASP A 212 -1.25 -18.18 5.12
C ASP A 212 0.14 -18.73 4.74
N VAL A 213 0.37 -20.02 5.01
CA VAL A 213 1.60 -20.73 4.64
C VAL A 213 1.25 -22.14 4.17
N ALA A 214 1.75 -22.53 3.01
CA ALA A 214 1.52 -23.86 2.45
C ALA A 214 2.82 -24.51 1.96
N PHE A 215 2.89 -25.84 2.08
CA PHE A 215 3.97 -26.66 1.57
C PHE A 215 3.44 -27.58 0.48
N CYS A 216 3.96 -27.43 -0.74
CA CYS A 216 3.63 -28.28 -1.87
C CYS A 216 4.79 -29.23 -2.19
N PRO A 217 4.59 -30.55 -2.25
CA PRO A 217 5.63 -31.45 -2.73
C PRO A 217 5.93 -31.16 -4.20
N VAL A 218 7.22 -31.06 -4.54
CA VAL A 218 7.68 -30.82 -5.91
C VAL A 218 8.84 -31.76 -6.24
N HIS A 219 9.03 -32.02 -7.52
CA HIS A 219 10.19 -32.76 -8.01
C HIS A 219 11.17 -31.81 -8.70
N MET A 220 12.43 -31.85 -8.28
CA MET A 220 13.46 -30.91 -8.70
C MET A 220 14.54 -31.59 -9.56
N LYS A 221 15.42 -30.79 -10.15
CA LYS A 221 16.54 -31.27 -10.98
C LYS A 221 17.36 -32.33 -10.25
N LYS A 222 18.06 -33.19 -10.99
CA LYS A 222 18.82 -34.32 -10.44
C LYS A 222 17.94 -35.32 -9.65
N ASN A 223 16.66 -35.40 -10.01
CA ASN A 223 15.70 -36.35 -9.45
C ASN A 223 15.52 -36.21 -7.92
N ARG A 224 15.56 -34.97 -7.42
CA ARG A 224 15.47 -34.67 -5.99
C ARG A 224 14.02 -34.32 -5.61
N PRO A 225 13.41 -35.07 -4.68
CA PRO A 225 12.18 -34.62 -4.04
C PRO A 225 12.48 -33.32 -3.26
N GLY A 226 11.59 -32.35 -3.36
CA GLY A 226 11.69 -31.09 -2.64
C GLY A 226 10.32 -30.57 -2.22
N VAL A 227 10.33 -29.41 -1.58
CA VAL A 227 9.14 -28.70 -1.11
C VAL A 227 9.15 -27.31 -1.72
N ARG A 228 8.03 -26.92 -2.34
CA ARG A 228 7.73 -25.53 -2.62
C ARG A 228 7.04 -24.94 -1.40
N ILE A 229 7.65 -23.91 -0.84
CA ILE A 229 7.11 -23.11 0.24
C ILE A 229 6.37 -21.94 -0.40
N GLU A 230 5.10 -21.76 -0.06
CA GLU A 230 4.26 -20.65 -0.49
C GLU A 230 3.77 -19.90 0.75
N VAL A 231 4.02 -18.59 0.79
CA VAL A 231 3.67 -17.70 1.90
C VAL A 231 2.80 -16.58 1.35
N ILE A 232 1.64 -16.36 1.97
CA ILE A 232 0.76 -15.23 1.67
C ILE A 232 0.88 -14.22 2.80
N GLY A 233 1.20 -12.97 2.48
CA GLY A 233 1.33 -11.88 3.44
C GLY A 233 0.71 -10.58 2.93
N ARG A 234 0.63 -9.57 3.80
CA ARG A 234 0.27 -8.21 3.35
C ARG A 234 1.45 -7.61 2.58
N PRO A 235 1.22 -6.71 1.62
CA PRO A 235 2.30 -6.04 0.89
C PRO A 235 3.32 -5.35 1.80
N ALA A 236 2.87 -4.75 2.90
CA ALA A 236 3.72 -4.09 3.89
C ALA A 236 4.67 -5.06 4.62
N ASP A 237 4.24 -6.30 4.87
CA ASP A 237 4.99 -7.31 5.63
C ASP A 237 5.93 -8.13 4.72
N LYS A 238 5.92 -7.87 3.40
CA LYS A 238 6.61 -8.68 2.40
C LYS A 238 8.10 -8.82 2.69
N ASP A 239 8.80 -7.72 3.00
CA ASP A 239 10.25 -7.75 3.24
C ASP A 239 10.62 -8.53 4.50
N ASP A 240 9.84 -8.39 5.57
CA ASP A 240 10.02 -9.14 6.81
C ASP A 240 9.81 -10.64 6.58
N LEU A 241 8.74 -11.01 5.87
CA LEU A 241 8.44 -12.40 5.52
C LEU A 241 9.53 -13.00 4.61
N VAL A 242 10.01 -12.25 3.61
CA VAL A 242 11.17 -12.67 2.78
C VAL A 242 12.39 -12.88 3.67
N GLY A 243 12.65 -11.98 4.61
CA GLY A 243 13.76 -12.08 5.55
C GLY A 243 13.69 -13.34 6.41
N VAL A 244 12.50 -13.72 6.88
CA VAL A 244 12.28 -14.99 7.59
C VAL A 244 12.59 -16.18 6.69
N VAL A 245 12.03 -16.23 5.47
CA VAL A 245 12.29 -17.33 4.54
C VAL A 245 13.79 -17.50 4.26
N LEU A 246 14.50 -16.41 3.96
CA LEU A 246 15.93 -16.47 3.64
C LEU A 246 16.83 -16.81 4.84
N ARG A 247 16.41 -16.46 6.05
CA ARG A 247 17.17 -16.75 7.27
C ARG A 247 16.99 -18.19 7.76
N GLU A 248 15.76 -18.69 7.70
CA GLU A 248 15.36 -19.94 8.34
C GLU A 248 15.30 -21.13 7.33
N SER A 249 15.43 -20.87 6.03
CA SER A 249 15.51 -21.90 4.98
C SER A 249 16.91 -21.98 4.36
N THR A 250 17.17 -23.06 3.62
CA THR A 250 18.38 -23.22 2.80
C THR A 250 18.31 -22.46 1.47
N SER A 251 17.20 -21.76 1.20
CA SER A 251 17.01 -21.09 -0.07
C SER A 251 17.90 -19.87 -0.23
N LEU A 252 18.46 -19.72 -1.43
CA LEU A 252 19.28 -18.56 -1.81
C LEU A 252 18.45 -17.39 -2.38
N GLY A 253 17.14 -17.57 -2.51
CA GLY A 253 16.29 -16.56 -3.12
C GLY A 253 14.81 -16.94 -3.12
N VAL A 254 13.97 -15.92 -3.22
CA VAL A 254 12.51 -16.08 -3.33
C VAL A 254 12.00 -15.43 -4.61
N ARG A 255 10.89 -15.94 -5.13
CA ARG A 255 10.06 -15.26 -6.12
C ARG A 255 8.86 -14.69 -5.40
N TYR A 256 8.36 -13.54 -5.82
CA TYR A 256 7.11 -13.03 -5.28
C TYR A 256 6.27 -12.37 -6.36
N ARG A 257 4.96 -12.31 -6.13
CA ARG A 257 3.99 -11.57 -6.94
C ARG A 257 2.96 -10.93 -6.04
N TYR A 258 2.34 -9.86 -6.51
CA TYR A 258 1.14 -9.34 -5.89
C TYR A 258 -0.08 -9.97 -6.55
N SER A 259 -1.09 -10.32 -5.76
CA SER A 259 -2.33 -10.93 -6.23
C SER A 259 -3.53 -10.30 -5.54
N ALA A 260 -4.61 -10.11 -6.30
CA ALA A 260 -5.88 -9.68 -5.73
C ALA A 260 -6.54 -10.85 -4.99
N ARG A 261 -7.07 -10.58 -3.80
CA ARG A 261 -7.78 -11.54 -2.95
C ARG A 261 -9.12 -10.95 -2.56
N MET A 262 -10.20 -11.64 -2.88
CA MET A 262 -11.54 -11.31 -2.40
C MET A 262 -11.82 -12.09 -1.12
N ILE A 263 -12.35 -11.42 -0.11
CA ILE A 263 -12.67 -12.01 1.20
C ILE A 263 -14.13 -11.72 1.50
N LEU A 264 -14.81 -12.66 2.16
CA LEU A 264 -16.12 -12.39 2.73
C LEU A 264 -15.97 -11.75 4.11
N GLU A 265 -16.76 -10.72 4.38
CA GLU A 265 -16.81 -10.11 5.71
C GLU A 265 -17.14 -11.19 6.75
N ARG A 266 -16.34 -11.22 7.82
CA ARG A 266 -16.49 -12.20 8.88
C ARG A 266 -16.37 -11.55 10.24
N ARG A 267 -17.23 -11.96 11.17
CA ARG A 267 -17.29 -11.47 12.54
C ARG A 267 -17.21 -12.65 13.50
N ARG A 268 -16.50 -12.46 14.62
CA ARG A 268 -16.54 -13.42 15.73
C ARG A 268 -17.83 -13.18 16.50
N VAL A 269 -18.65 -14.22 16.63
CA VAL A 269 -19.91 -14.17 17.38
C VAL A 269 -19.96 -15.36 18.33
N THR A 270 -20.62 -15.20 19.47
CA THR A 270 -20.88 -16.30 20.39
C THR A 270 -22.30 -16.79 20.18
N VAL A 271 -22.47 -18.08 19.97
CA VAL A 271 -23.78 -18.73 19.80
C VAL A 271 -24.12 -19.58 21.03
N GLU A 272 -25.39 -19.59 21.41
CA GLU A 272 -25.88 -20.48 22.47
C GLU A 272 -26.01 -21.90 21.92
N SER A 273 -25.07 -22.77 22.29
CA SER A 273 -25.07 -24.18 21.90
C SER A 273 -25.61 -25.08 23.02
N PRO A 274 -26.00 -26.35 22.72
CA PRO A 274 -26.38 -27.34 23.74
C PRO A 274 -25.31 -27.60 24.80
N TRP A 275 -24.07 -27.17 24.55
CA TRP A 275 -22.91 -27.37 25.42
C TRP A 275 -22.48 -26.10 26.17
N GLY A 276 -23.23 -25.01 25.96
CA GLY A 276 -22.96 -23.67 26.48
C GLY A 276 -22.59 -22.68 25.38
N PRO A 277 -22.16 -21.46 25.76
CA PRO A 277 -21.73 -20.43 24.82
C PRO A 277 -20.53 -20.91 23.99
N LEU A 278 -20.64 -20.86 22.66
CA LEU A 278 -19.61 -21.31 21.74
C LEU A 278 -19.21 -20.18 20.78
N PRO A 279 -17.95 -19.73 20.78
CA PRO A 279 -17.46 -18.78 19.79
C PRO A 279 -17.41 -19.42 18.39
N VAL A 280 -17.96 -18.75 17.39
CA VAL A 280 -17.96 -19.15 15.99
C VAL A 280 -17.65 -17.96 15.09
N LYS A 281 -17.25 -18.23 13.85
CA LYS A 281 -17.10 -17.18 12.82
C LYS A 281 -18.41 -17.10 12.03
N GLU A 282 -19.11 -15.98 12.13
CA GLU A 282 -20.21 -15.63 11.22
C GLU A 282 -19.60 -14.97 9.98
N VAL A 283 -19.96 -15.46 8.79
CA VAL A 283 -19.51 -14.98 7.50
C VAL A 283 -20.73 -14.55 6.69
N ASP A 284 -20.70 -13.35 6.14
CA ASP A 284 -21.72 -12.88 5.21
C ASP A 284 -21.47 -13.55 3.85
N GLY A 285 -22.27 -14.58 3.56
CA GLY A 285 -22.16 -15.39 2.36
C GLY A 285 -22.83 -14.75 1.14
N PRO A 286 -22.63 -15.34 -0.05
CA PRO A 286 -23.32 -14.93 -1.26
C PRO A 286 -24.84 -14.87 -1.06
N GLU A 287 -25.50 -13.90 -1.69
CA GLU A 287 -26.97 -13.70 -1.62
C GLU A 287 -27.50 -13.38 -0.22
N GLY A 288 -26.65 -12.88 0.70
CA GLY A 288 -27.05 -12.47 2.04
C GLY A 288 -27.26 -13.63 3.02
N ARG A 289 -26.85 -14.85 2.65
CA ARG A 289 -26.93 -16.01 3.54
C ARG A 289 -25.82 -15.96 4.59
N LYS A 290 -26.19 -16.05 5.86
CA LYS A 290 -25.22 -16.19 6.95
C LYS A 290 -24.64 -17.60 6.98
N ILE A 291 -23.31 -17.69 6.98
CA ILE A 291 -22.57 -18.94 7.13
C ILE A 291 -21.88 -18.91 8.49
N TYR A 292 -22.07 -19.96 9.30
CA TYR A 292 -21.39 -20.11 10.57
C TYR A 292 -20.30 -21.17 10.44
N MET A 293 -19.05 -20.79 10.74
CA MET A 293 -17.90 -21.69 10.71
C MET A 293 -17.42 -21.99 12.13
N PRO A 294 -17.18 -23.26 12.48
CA PRO A 294 -16.63 -23.64 13.77
C PRO A 294 -15.21 -23.10 13.94
N GLU A 295 -14.92 -22.58 15.13
CA GLU A 295 -13.57 -22.24 15.56
C GLU A 295 -12.94 -23.52 16.16
N PHE A 296 -11.88 -24.04 15.53
CA PHE A 296 -11.37 -25.38 15.84
C PHE A 296 -10.92 -25.52 17.30
N ASP A 297 -10.18 -24.54 17.83
CA ASP A 297 -9.62 -24.62 19.17
C ASP A 297 -10.71 -24.53 20.23
N GLU A 298 -11.70 -23.66 20.04
CA GLU A 298 -12.86 -23.56 20.94
C GLU A 298 -13.72 -24.83 20.88
N CYS A 299 -14.01 -25.35 19.69
CA CYS A 299 -14.75 -26.60 19.55
C CYS A 299 -13.99 -27.79 20.14
N ARG A 300 -12.65 -27.80 20.04
CA ARG A 300 -11.79 -28.84 20.62
C ARG A 300 -11.84 -28.82 22.14
N LYS A 301 -11.80 -27.63 22.78
CA LYS A 301 -11.95 -27.51 24.25
C LYS A 301 -13.28 -28.11 24.70
N VAL A 302 -14.38 -27.69 24.08
CA VAL A 302 -15.73 -28.20 24.40
C VAL A 302 -15.83 -29.71 24.18
N ALA A 303 -15.28 -30.23 23.08
CA ALA A 303 -15.26 -31.67 22.78
C ALA A 303 -14.59 -32.48 23.91
N ILE A 304 -13.44 -32.01 24.40
CA ILE A 304 -12.69 -32.68 25.48
C ILE A 304 -13.43 -32.57 26.81
N GLU A 305 -13.88 -31.38 27.20
CA GLU A 305 -14.54 -31.13 28.49
C GLU A 305 -15.87 -31.88 28.63
N ARG A 306 -16.63 -31.98 27.55
CA ARG A 306 -17.95 -32.61 27.54
C ARG A 306 -17.92 -34.07 27.09
N ASN A 307 -16.76 -34.57 26.66
CA ASN A 307 -16.57 -35.90 26.08
C ASN A 307 -17.51 -36.16 24.87
N ILE A 308 -17.50 -35.24 23.92
CA ILE A 308 -18.35 -35.26 22.72
C ILE A 308 -17.47 -35.29 21.48
N ALA A 309 -17.91 -35.98 20.44
CA ALA A 309 -17.15 -36.04 19.19
C ALA A 309 -17.10 -34.66 18.52
N LEU A 310 -15.90 -34.18 18.17
CA LEU A 310 -15.69 -32.88 17.50
C LEU A 310 -16.55 -32.71 16.24
N LYS A 311 -16.76 -33.81 15.49
CA LYS A 311 -17.61 -33.83 14.30
C LYS A 311 -19.07 -33.46 14.58
N GLU A 312 -19.59 -33.76 15.77
CA GLU A 312 -20.96 -33.43 16.17
C GLU A 312 -21.10 -31.95 16.46
N ILE A 313 -20.10 -31.36 17.12
CA ILE A 313 -20.02 -29.90 17.35
C ILE A 313 -19.95 -29.17 16.01
N PHE A 314 -19.10 -29.64 15.09
CA PHE A 314 -18.95 -29.05 13.75
C PHE A 314 -20.25 -29.13 12.95
N ALA A 315 -20.91 -30.29 12.95
CA ALA A 315 -22.18 -30.47 12.27
C ALA A 315 -23.27 -29.55 12.83
N TRP A 316 -23.31 -29.38 14.16
CA TRP A 316 -24.28 -28.50 14.81
C TRP A 316 -24.04 -27.02 14.45
N VAL A 317 -22.78 -26.55 14.44
CA VAL A 317 -22.42 -25.18 14.05
C VAL A 317 -22.77 -24.92 12.59
N ASN A 318 -22.38 -25.81 11.68
CA ASN A 318 -22.65 -25.67 10.25
C ASN A 318 -24.15 -25.61 9.95
N ALA A 319 -24.99 -26.30 10.73
CA ALA A 319 -26.43 -26.29 10.58
C ALA A 319 -27.09 -24.95 11.01
N LEU A 320 -26.41 -24.06 11.75
CA LEU A 320 -26.97 -22.76 12.14
C LEU A 320 -27.29 -21.86 10.95
N GLY A 321 -26.58 -22.01 9.83
CA GLY A 321 -26.81 -21.26 8.59
C GLY A 321 -27.86 -21.88 7.67
N ASP A 322 -28.57 -22.93 8.10
CA ASP A 322 -29.58 -23.62 7.31
C ASP A 322 -30.96 -22.94 7.43
N PRO A 323 -31.53 -22.36 6.35
CA PRO A 323 -32.85 -21.72 6.39
C PRO A 323 -33.99 -22.66 6.78
N TRP A 324 -33.77 -23.99 6.74
CA TRP A 324 -34.77 -25.00 7.08
C TRP A 324 -34.74 -25.44 8.55
N ARG A 325 -33.84 -24.89 9.37
CA ARG A 325 -33.85 -25.04 10.84
C ARG A 325 -34.94 -24.15 11.44
N ARG A 326 -36.19 -24.60 11.38
CA ARG A 326 -37.29 -24.15 12.26
C ARG A 326 -37.89 -25.35 12.98
#